data_AF-A0A6P0TC32-F1
#
_entry.id   AF-A0A6P0TC32-F1
#
_cell.length_a   1.000
_cell.length_b   1.000
_cell.length_c   1.000
_cell.angle_alpha   90.00
_cell.angle_beta   90.00
_cell.angle_gamma   90.00
#
_symmetry.space_group_name_H-M   'P 1'
#
loop_
_entity.id
_entity.type
_entity.pdbx_description
1 polymer ?
#
loop_
_entity_poly.entity_id
_entity_poly.type
_entity_poly.pdbx_seq_one_letter_code
_entity_poly.pdbx_strand_id
1 'polypeptide(L)'
;MIESVDAIARLIIQKDDEHSENKIQDIGSLRMSARLTQEGDWRLSSETKLYEMRRKLNQMLIATGNKALIKANAIKIIHRMIAEMHIPRQPETAEMEVYHEKVQEYFRYLDILSKDR
;
A
#
# COMPACT_ATOMS: atom_id res chain seq x y z
N MET A 1 -11.78 -14.11 -16.60
CA MET A 1 -12.14 -14.50 -15.23
C MET A 1 -12.68 -13.26 -14.54
N ILE A 2 -13.89 -13.31 -13.97
CA ILE A 2 -14.38 -12.25 -13.08
C ILE A 2 -13.68 -12.50 -11.73
N GLU A 3 -12.76 -11.63 -11.35
CA GLU A 3 -12.11 -11.71 -10.04
C GLU A 3 -13.16 -11.45 -8.96
N SER A 4 -13.31 -12.36 -7.98
CA SER A 4 -14.29 -12.18 -6.92
C SER A 4 -13.89 -11.00 -6.01
N VAL A 5 -14.87 -10.33 -5.40
CA VAL A 5 -14.65 -9.20 -4.47
C VAL A 5 -13.67 -9.59 -3.35
N ASP A 6 -13.81 -10.81 -2.82
CA ASP A 6 -12.91 -11.35 -1.77
C ASP A 6 -11.49 -11.57 -2.31
N ALA A 7 -11.34 -12.09 -3.52
CA ALA A 7 -10.03 -12.28 -4.15
C ALA A 7 -9.31 -10.95 -4.38
N ILE A 8 -10.00 -9.94 -4.91
CA ILE A 8 -9.46 -8.58 -5.08
C ILE A 8 -9.07 -7.97 -3.73
N ALA A 9 -9.93 -8.08 -2.72
CA ALA A 9 -9.64 -7.51 -1.41
C ALA A 9 -8.38 -8.13 -0.78
N ARG A 10 -8.20 -9.45 -0.91
CA ARG A 10 -6.99 -10.15 -0.45
C ARG A 10 -5.75 -9.79 -1.26
N LEU A 11 -5.88 -9.68 -2.58
CA LEU A 11 -4.79 -9.25 -3.45
C LEU A 11 -4.28 -7.85 -3.06
N ILE A 12 -5.18 -6.91 -2.77
CA ILE A 12 -4.80 -5.56 -2.35
C ILE A 12 -4.07 -5.58 -1.00
N ILE A 13 -4.54 -6.39 -0.05
CA ILE A 13 -3.86 -6.57 1.23
C ILE A 13 -2.45 -7.13 1.03
N GLN A 14 -2.29 -8.12 0.14
CA GLN A 14 -0.97 -8.65 -0.20
C GLN A 14 -0.06 -7.57 -0.83
N LYS A 15 -0.58 -6.78 -1.79
CA LYS A 15 0.17 -5.66 -2.39
C LYS A 15 0.61 -4.62 -1.34
N ASP A 16 -0.20 -4.34 -0.32
CA ASP A 16 0.17 -3.44 0.79
C ASP A 16 1.23 -4.04 1.71
N ASP A 17 1.20 -5.35 1.96
CA ASP A 17 2.24 -6.05 2.72
C ASP A 17 3.58 -6.01 1.99
N GLU A 18 3.60 -6.25 0.68
CA GLU A 18 4.79 -6.17 -0.19
C GLU A 18 5.34 -4.74 -0.23
N HIS A 19 4.47 -3.74 -0.42
CA HIS A 19 4.87 -2.33 -0.38
C HIS A 19 5.46 -1.94 0.99
N SER A 20 4.83 -2.37 2.08
CA SER A 20 5.30 -2.10 3.44
C SER A 20 6.66 -2.74 3.72
N GLU A 21 6.89 -3.95 3.22
CA GLU A 21 8.19 -4.63 3.34
C GLU A 21 9.30 -3.90 2.58
N ASN A 22 9.03 -3.51 1.33
CA ASN A 22 9.98 -2.72 0.54
C ASN A 22 10.30 -1.39 1.24
N LYS A 23 9.31 -0.70 1.80
CA LYS A 23 9.52 0.56 2.53
C LYS A 23 10.37 0.39 3.78
N ILE A 24 10.16 -0.68 4.54
CA ILE A 24 11.00 -0.99 5.71
C ILE A 24 12.45 -1.23 5.30
N GLN A 25 12.69 -1.95 4.20
CA GLN A 25 14.03 -2.18 3.66
C GLN A 25 14.68 -0.88 3.19
N ASP A 26 13.95 -0.05 2.43
CA ASP A 26 14.41 1.27 1.97
C ASP A 26 14.81 2.16 3.16
N ILE A 27 13.96 2.26 4.19
CA ILE A 27 14.26 3.02 5.41
C ILE A 27 15.48 2.45 6.13
N GLY A 28 15.59 1.12 6.20
CA GLY A 28 16.75 0.44 6.78
C GLY A 28 18.06 0.85 6.10
N SER A 29 18.06 0.97 4.77
CA SER A 29 19.21 1.43 4.00
C SER A 29 19.57 2.90 4.28
N LEU A 30 18.56 3.77 4.46
CA LEU A 30 18.74 5.20 4.74
C LEU A 30 19.19 5.48 6.18
N ARG A 31 18.86 4.58 7.12
CA ARG A 31 19.12 4.75 8.55
C ARG A 31 20.61 4.88 8.87
N MET A 32 21.50 4.34 8.04
CA MET A 32 22.94 4.50 8.19
C MET A 32 23.39 5.97 8.08
N SER A 33 22.69 6.79 7.29
CA SER A 33 23.01 8.23 7.11
C SER A 33 22.21 9.13 8.06
N ALA A 34 21.00 8.74 8.46
CA ALA A 34 20.11 9.56 9.29
C ALA A 34 20.43 9.56 10.79
N ARG A 35 21.25 8.61 11.29
CA ARG A 35 21.74 8.56 12.69
C ARG A 35 22.56 9.79 13.11
N LEU A 36 22.89 10.66 12.17
CA LEU A 36 23.58 11.93 12.41
C LEU A 36 22.73 12.94 13.20
N THR A 37 21.40 12.75 13.28
CA THR A 37 20.50 13.59 14.10
C THR A 37 19.46 12.76 14.85
N GLN A 38 19.11 13.18 16.08
CA GLN A 38 18.06 12.53 16.88
C GLN A 38 16.68 12.61 16.22
N GLU A 39 16.40 13.73 15.54
CA GLU A 39 15.17 13.93 14.78
C GLU A 39 15.07 12.96 13.59
N GLY A 40 16.18 12.78 12.85
CA GLY A 40 16.26 11.82 11.75
C GLY A 40 16.00 10.38 12.20
N ASP A 41 16.62 9.93 13.30
CA ASP A 41 16.40 8.57 13.83
C ASP A 41 14.97 8.39 14.36
N TRP A 42 14.40 9.39 15.05
CA TRP A 42 13.00 9.34 15.50
C TRP A 42 12.03 9.26 14.33
N ARG A 43 12.24 10.05 13.28
CA ARG A 43 11.37 10.06 12.09
C ARG A 43 11.41 8.71 11.38
N LEU A 44 12.61 8.18 11.09
CA LEU A 44 12.74 6.89 10.41
C LEU A 44 12.19 5.74 11.25
N SER A 45 12.42 5.73 12.56
CA SER A 45 11.86 4.72 13.47
C SER A 45 10.34 4.74 13.49
N SER A 46 9.75 5.95 13.55
CA SER A 46 8.29 6.12 13.50
C SER A 46 7.70 5.62 12.17
N GLU A 47 8.41 5.88 11.07
CA GLU A 47 7.99 5.45 9.74
C GLU A 47 8.10 3.92 9.57
N THR A 48 9.19 3.29 10.03
CA THR A 48 9.31 1.82 10.07
C THR A 48 8.16 1.20 10.85
N LYS A 49 7.87 1.72 12.04
CA LYS A 49 6.80 1.22 12.91
C LYS A 49 5.42 1.34 12.24
N LEU A 50 5.18 2.40 11.46
CA LEU A 50 3.94 2.55 10.70
C LEU A 50 3.74 1.38 9.73
N TYR A 51 4.76 1.02 8.93
CA TYR A 51 4.67 -0.08 7.97
C TYR A 51 4.56 -1.45 8.65
N GLU A 52 5.27 -1.68 9.76
CA GLU A 52 5.12 -2.89 10.58
C GLU A 52 3.68 -3.05 11.12
N MET A 53 3.09 -1.96 11.62
CA MET A 53 1.72 -1.95 12.13
C MET A 53 0.69 -2.22 11.02
N ARG A 54 0.92 -1.75 9.79
CA ARG A 54 0.07 -2.05 8.63
C ARG A 54 0.04 -3.55 8.34
N ARG A 55 1.23 -4.18 8.22
CA ARG A 55 1.34 -5.63 8.01
C ARG A 55 0.65 -6.44 9.10
N LYS A 56 0.84 -6.04 10.36
CA LYS A 56 0.17 -6.69 11.50
C LYS A 56 -1.36 -6.56 11.42
N LEU A 57 -1.88 -5.38 11.07
CA LEU A 57 -3.31 -5.18 10.89
C LEU A 57 -3.86 -6.06 9.76
N ASN A 58 -3.16 -6.13 8.63
CA ASN A 58 -3.52 -6.96 7.49
C ASN A 58 -3.62 -8.44 7.89
N GLN A 59 -2.60 -8.97 8.56
CA GLN A 59 -2.60 -10.34 9.08
C GLN A 59 -3.76 -10.60 10.05
N MET A 60 -4.01 -9.68 10.98
CA MET A 60 -5.13 -9.79 11.93
C MET A 60 -6.48 -9.84 11.20
N LEU A 61 -6.69 -8.95 10.22
CA LEU A 61 -7.93 -8.90 9.44
C LEU A 61 -8.15 -10.17 8.61
N ILE A 62 -7.11 -10.68 7.95
CA ILE A 62 -7.16 -11.95 7.22
C ILE A 62 -7.51 -13.11 8.16
N ALA A 63 -6.86 -13.17 9.33
CA ALA A 63 -7.11 -14.19 10.33
C ALA A 63 -8.55 -14.17 10.89
N THR A 64 -9.20 -13.00 10.96
CA THR A 64 -10.60 -12.92 11.39
C THR A 64 -11.57 -13.60 10.41
N GLY A 65 -11.19 -13.76 9.14
CA GLY A 65 -12.07 -14.25 8.08
C GLY A 65 -13.27 -13.34 7.77
N ASN A 66 -13.37 -12.16 8.40
CA ASN A 66 -14.49 -11.24 8.22
C ASN A 66 -14.35 -10.49 6.88
N LYS A 67 -15.07 -10.97 5.87
CA LYS A 67 -15.04 -10.43 4.50
C LYS A 67 -15.37 -8.93 4.43
N ALA A 68 -16.28 -8.44 5.28
CA ALA A 68 -16.65 -7.03 5.28
C ALA A 68 -15.50 -6.14 5.78
N LEU A 69 -14.78 -6.57 6.82
CA LEU A 69 -13.61 -5.85 7.34
C LEU A 69 -12.43 -5.91 6.37
N ILE A 70 -12.19 -7.08 5.75
CA ILE A 70 -11.16 -7.28 4.72
C ILE A 70 -11.42 -6.35 3.53
N LYS A 71 -12.66 -6.30 3.04
CA LYS A 71 -13.11 -5.39 1.98
C LYS A 71 -12.92 -3.92 2.35
N ALA A 72 -13.35 -3.51 3.54
CA ALA A 72 -13.21 -2.14 4.01
C ALA A 72 -11.74 -1.70 4.11
N ASN A 73 -10.87 -2.60 4.59
CA ASN A 73 -9.44 -2.34 4.64
C ASN A 73 -8.81 -2.24 3.25
N ALA A 74 -9.20 -3.11 2.31
CA ALA A 74 -8.74 -3.05 0.92
C ALA A 74 -9.08 -1.71 0.26
N ILE A 75 -10.30 -1.18 0.45
CA ILE A 75 -10.69 0.16 -0.04
C ILE A 75 -9.79 1.24 0.58
N LYS A 76 -9.52 1.16 1.89
CA LYS A 76 -8.64 2.12 2.58
C LYS A 76 -7.20 2.05 2.07
N ILE A 77 -6.71 0.85 1.74
CA ILE A 77 -5.38 0.65 1.16
C ILE A 77 -5.31 1.29 -0.23
N ILE A 78 -6.30 1.05 -1.10
CA ILE A 78 -6.31 1.65 -2.45
C ILE A 78 -6.13 3.17 -2.41
N HIS A 79 -6.96 3.87 -1.62
CA HIS A 79 -6.87 5.32 -1.50
C HIS A 79 -5.47 5.78 -1.03
N ARG A 80 -4.86 5.00 -0.14
CA ARG A 80 -3.54 5.30 0.40
C ARG A 80 -2.43 5.05 -0.60
N MET A 81 -2.48 3.94 -1.34
CA MET A 81 -1.48 3.64 -2.38
C MET A 81 -1.52 4.69 -3.49
N ILE A 82 -2.70 5.18 -3.86
CA ILE A 82 -2.85 6.32 -4.78
C ILE A 82 -2.20 7.58 -4.20
N ALA A 83 -2.42 7.89 -2.92
CA ALA A 83 -1.84 9.07 -2.27
C ALA A 83 -0.32 8.98 -2.06
N GLU A 84 0.23 7.79 -1.83
CA GLU A 84 1.66 7.55 -1.61
C GLU A 84 2.43 7.38 -2.94
N MET A 85 1.74 7.21 -4.07
CA MET A 85 2.39 7.01 -5.36
C MET A 85 3.15 8.26 -5.81
N HIS A 86 4.39 8.04 -6.25
CA HIS A 86 5.19 9.09 -6.87
C HIS A 86 4.55 9.49 -8.20
N ILE A 87 4.23 10.78 -8.34
CA ILE A 87 3.73 11.35 -9.60
C ILE A 87 4.96 11.78 -10.41
N PRO A 88 5.21 11.15 -11.58
CA PRO A 88 6.29 11.56 -12.46
C PRO A 88 6.13 13.02 -12.88
N ARG A 89 7.24 13.76 -12.94
CA ARG A 89 7.22 15.20 -13.27
C ARG A 89 7.11 15.48 -14.76
N GLN A 90 7.46 14.50 -15.59
CA GLN A 90 7.50 14.64 -17.04
C GLN A 90 6.40 13.78 -17.66
N PRO A 91 5.46 14.37 -18.41
CA PRO A 91 4.27 13.67 -18.90
C PRO A 91 4.54 12.70 -20.07
N GLU A 92 5.69 12.81 -20.74
CA GLU A 92 6.02 12.01 -21.95
C GLU A 92 7.10 10.96 -21.69
N THR A 93 7.19 10.46 -20.45
CA THR A 93 8.16 9.41 -20.10
C THR A 93 7.47 8.06 -19.91
N ALA A 94 8.22 6.97 -20.11
CA ALA A 94 7.78 5.63 -19.77
C ALA A 94 7.33 5.51 -18.29
N GLU A 95 7.88 6.34 -17.40
CA GLU A 95 7.46 6.39 -15.99
C GLU A 95 6.02 6.92 -15.83
N MET A 96 5.60 7.88 -16.67
CA MET A 96 4.23 8.40 -16.66
C MET A 96 3.22 7.36 -17.14
N GLU A 97 3.58 6.56 -18.16
CA GLU A 97 2.76 5.44 -18.63
C GLU A 97 2.57 4.40 -17.52
N VAL A 98 3.66 3.99 -16.86
CA VAL A 98 3.60 3.05 -15.72
C VAL A 98 2.79 3.60 -14.56
N TYR A 99 2.90 4.90 -14.26
CA TYR A 99 2.07 5.56 -13.25
C TYR A 99 0.59 5.49 -13.63
N HIS A 100 0.24 5.81 -14.88
CA HIS A 100 -1.14 5.80 -15.36
C HIS A 100 -1.75 4.40 -15.30
N GLU A 101 -1.02 3.38 -15.76
CA GLU A 101 -1.45 1.98 -15.70
C GLU A 101 -1.75 1.54 -14.27
N LYS A 102 -0.86 1.87 -13.31
CA LYS A 102 -1.07 1.55 -11.90
C LYS A 102 -2.30 2.26 -11.34
N VAL A 103 -2.46 3.55 -11.59
CA VAL A 103 -3.62 4.31 -11.11
C VAL A 103 -4.92 3.74 -11.68
N GLN A 104 -4.96 3.41 -12.97
CA GLN A 104 -6.10 2.75 -13.60
C GLN A 104 -6.38 1.37 -12.97
N GLU A 105 -5.35 0.57 -12.68
CA GLU A 105 -5.48 -0.72 -11.99
C GLU A 105 -6.18 -0.55 -10.63
N TYR A 106 -5.76 0.43 -9.82
CA TYR A 106 -6.37 0.72 -8.53
C TYR A 106 -7.82 1.21 -8.63
N PHE A 107 -8.13 2.06 -9.62
CA PHE A 107 -9.50 2.49 -9.86
C PHE A 107 -10.40 1.32 -10.29
N ARG A 108 -9.90 0.40 -11.12
CA ARG A 108 -10.60 -0.83 -11.48
C ARG A 108 -10.89 -1.69 -10.25
N TYR A 109 -9.93 -1.84 -9.34
CA TYR A 109 -10.16 -2.56 -8.09
C TYR A 109 -11.20 -1.88 -7.21
N LEU A 110 -11.16 -0.55 -7.10
CA LEU A 110 -12.15 0.21 -6.33
C LEU A 110 -13.56 0.01 -6.89
N ASP A 111 -13.71 -0.01 -8.21
CA ASP A 111 -14.98 -0.28 -8.90
C ASP A 111 -15.51 -1.70 -8.56
N ILE A 112 -14.66 -2.72 -8.63
CA ILE A 112 -15.02 -4.10 -8.25
C ILE A 112 -15.46 -4.17 -6.79
N LEU A 113 -14.72 -3.54 -5.87
CA LEU A 113 -15.06 -3.54 -4.44
C LEU A 113 -16.32 -2.73 -4.14
N SER A 114 -16.67 -1.75 -4.97
CA SER A 114 -17.83 -0.87 -4.74
C SER A 114 -19.15 -1.42 -5.28
N LYS A 115 -19.11 -2.39 -6.20
CA LYS A 115 -20.29 -3.00 -6.86
C LYS A 115 -21.18 -3.87 -5.95
N ASP A 116 -20.70 -4.23 -4.77
CA ASP A 116 -21.36 -5.15 -3.85
C ASP A 116 -21.96 -4.36 -2.66
N ARG A 117 -22.78 -3.34 -2.99
CA ARG A 117 -23.55 -2.48 -2.08
C ARG A 117 -25.04 -2.75 -2.22
#